data_AF-A0AAU0VYD5-F1
#
_entry.id   AF-A0AAU0VYD5-F1
#
_cell.length_a   1.000
_cell.length_b   1.000
_cell.length_c   1.000
_cell.angle_alpha   90.00
_cell.angle_beta   90.00
_cell.angle_gamma   90.00
#
_symmetry.space_group_name_H-M   'P 1'
#
loop_
_entity.id
_entity.type
_entity.pdbx_description
1 polymer ?
#
loop_
_entity_poly.entity_id
_entity_poly.type
_entity_poly.pdbx_seq_one_letter_code
_entity_poly.pdbx_strand_id
1 'polypeptide(L)'
;MGSDAASIPGAGEPADTARAEPGVDRGPLLASVVMFVSDLDRSVEFYRELLKMRVTVRTTTAALLVGSDDTQVYVRRMGRAPTLWAASAFST
;
A
#
# COMPACT_ATOMS: atom_id res chain seq x y z
N MET A 1 -27.58 -7.05 -70.71
CA MET A 1 -26.77 -5.83 -70.58
C MET A 1 -27.50 -4.91 -69.62
N GLY A 2 -26.99 -4.74 -68.41
CA GLY A 2 -27.69 -4.04 -67.33
C GLY A 2 -27.19 -4.53 -65.98
N SER A 3 -25.87 -4.51 -65.80
CA SER A 3 -25.24 -4.73 -64.51
C SER A 3 -25.34 -3.40 -63.77
N ASP A 4 -26.23 -3.31 -62.78
CA ASP A 4 -26.21 -2.19 -61.86
C ASP A 4 -25.55 -2.63 -60.55
N ALA A 5 -24.56 -1.84 -60.18
CA ALA A 5 -23.64 -2.09 -59.09
C ALA A 5 -24.34 -1.79 -57.77
N ALA A 6 -24.71 -2.83 -57.04
CA ALA A 6 -24.91 -2.69 -55.60
C ALA A 6 -23.52 -2.52 -54.95
N SER A 7 -23.04 -1.28 -54.96
CA SER A 7 -21.91 -0.82 -54.15
C SER A 7 -22.19 -1.16 -52.70
N ILE A 8 -21.45 -2.12 -52.14
CA ILE A 8 -21.39 -2.32 -50.69
C ILE A 8 -20.69 -1.09 -50.11
N PRO A 9 -21.37 -0.27 -49.27
CA PRO A 9 -20.69 0.79 -48.57
C PRO A 9 -19.74 0.15 -47.56
N GLY A 10 -18.48 0.59 -47.61
CA GLY A 10 -17.42 0.08 -46.79
C GLY A 10 -17.69 0.19 -45.29
N ALA A 11 -17.11 -0.76 -44.56
CA ALA A 11 -16.18 -0.49 -43.47
C ALA A 11 -15.86 -1.85 -42.85
N GLY A 12 -14.92 -2.56 -43.47
CA GLY A 12 -14.15 -3.52 -42.70
C GLY A 12 -13.30 -2.72 -41.72
N GLU A 13 -13.71 -2.69 -40.45
CA GLU A 13 -12.83 -2.71 -39.27
C GLU A 13 -13.70 -2.64 -38.00
N PRO A 14 -13.97 -3.76 -37.30
CA PRO A 14 -14.18 -3.70 -35.86
C PRO A 14 -12.79 -3.52 -35.24
N ALA A 15 -12.23 -2.34 -35.40
CA ALA A 15 -11.05 -1.91 -34.67
C ALA A 15 -11.46 -0.78 -33.73
N ASP A 16 -12.44 -1.06 -32.87
CA ASP A 16 -12.30 -0.64 -31.48
C ASP A 16 -11.18 -1.50 -30.87
N THR A 17 -9.98 -1.33 -31.43
CA THR A 17 -8.76 -1.59 -30.69
C THR A 17 -8.80 -0.48 -29.69
N ALA A 18 -9.47 -0.76 -28.56
CA ALA A 18 -9.33 -0.02 -27.33
C ALA A 18 -7.86 0.38 -27.31
N ARG A 19 -7.59 1.67 -27.54
CA ARG A 19 -6.26 2.21 -27.31
C ARG A 19 -6.02 1.77 -25.88
N ALA A 20 -5.09 0.83 -25.69
CA ALA A 20 -4.61 0.52 -24.37
C ALA A 20 -4.06 1.86 -23.90
N GLU A 21 -4.86 2.57 -23.10
CA GLU A 21 -4.52 3.84 -22.50
C GLU A 21 -3.09 3.65 -21.98
N PRO A 22 -2.13 4.48 -22.43
CA PRO A 22 -0.72 4.29 -22.15
C PRO A 22 -0.60 4.00 -20.67
N GLY A 23 -0.11 2.78 -20.37
CA GLY A 23 -0.22 2.19 -19.04
C GLY A 23 0.15 3.25 -18.02
N VAL A 24 -0.86 3.73 -17.28
CA VAL A 24 -0.68 4.77 -16.28
C VAL A 24 0.55 4.35 -15.51
N ASP A 25 1.58 5.21 -15.54
CA ASP A 25 2.87 4.93 -14.92
C ASP A 25 2.62 4.90 -13.41
N ARG A 26 2.09 3.75 -12.95
CA ARG A 26 1.67 3.53 -11.58
C ARG A 26 2.97 3.38 -10.83
N GLY A 27 3.38 4.47 -10.21
CA GLY A 27 4.46 4.47 -9.25
C GLY A 27 4.31 3.34 -8.22
N PRO A 28 5.37 3.04 -7.46
CA PRO A 28 5.41 1.88 -6.58
C PRO A 28 4.21 1.85 -5.63
N LEU A 29 3.59 0.67 -5.52
CA LEU A 29 2.53 0.41 -4.56
C LEU A 29 3.15 0.23 -3.15
N LEU A 30 2.54 0.90 -2.17
CA LEU A 30 2.94 0.77 -0.77
C LEU A 30 2.47 -0.58 -0.22
N ALA A 31 3.38 -1.55 -0.16
CA ALA A 31 3.08 -2.87 0.39
C ALA A 31 3.11 -2.90 1.92
N SER A 32 3.94 -2.07 2.56
CA SER A 32 4.15 -2.09 4.01
C SER A 32 4.54 -0.73 4.58
N VAL A 33 4.11 -0.46 5.81
CA VAL A 33 4.49 0.73 6.60
C VAL A 33 4.95 0.32 7.99
N VAL A 34 5.94 1.03 8.54
CA VAL A 34 6.40 0.87 9.91
C VAL A 34 6.02 2.10 10.73
N MET A 35 5.36 1.89 11.87
CA MET A 35 4.95 2.95 12.80
C MET A 35 5.65 2.76 14.15
N PHE A 36 6.26 3.83 14.65
CA PHE A 36 6.85 3.86 15.99
C PHE A 36 5.88 4.46 16.98
N VAL A 37 5.58 3.72 18.05
CA VAL A 37 4.55 4.08 19.03
C VAL A 37 5.10 4.06 20.46
N SER A 38 4.53 4.86 21.35
CA SER A 38 4.90 4.88 22.76
C SER A 38 4.36 3.67 23.53
N ASP A 39 3.11 3.28 23.24
CA ASP A 39 2.40 2.16 23.84
C ASP A 39 1.97 1.17 22.76
N LEU A 40 2.60 -0.01 22.74
CA LEU A 40 2.35 -1.01 21.71
C LEU A 40 0.95 -1.61 21.82
N ASP A 41 0.51 -1.96 23.03
CA ASP A 41 -0.73 -2.71 23.21
C ASP A 41 -1.92 -1.85 22.82
N ARG A 42 -1.94 -0.60 23.29
CA ARG A 42 -2.97 0.37 22.94
C ARG A 42 -2.98 0.70 21.45
N SER A 43 -1.81 0.90 20.84
CA SER A 43 -1.74 1.24 19.41
C SER A 43 -2.15 0.08 18.52
N VAL A 44 -1.80 -1.17 18.86
CA VAL A 44 -2.23 -2.33 18.07
C VAL A 44 -3.74 -2.48 18.09
N GLU A 45 -4.36 -2.30 19.26
CA GLU A 45 -5.82 -2.34 19.40
C GLU A 45 -6.48 -1.23 18.57
N PHE A 46 -5.93 -0.03 18.61
CA PHE A 46 -6.42 1.08 17.81
C PHE A 46 -6.31 0.79 16.30
N TYR A 47 -5.14 0.38 15.82
CA TYR A 47 -4.92 0.20 14.38
C TYR A 47 -5.62 -1.04 13.81
N ARG A 48 -5.76 -2.13 14.58
CA ARG A 48 -6.51 -3.31 14.11
C ARG A 48 -7.98 -2.93 13.86
N GLU A 49 -8.56 -2.11 14.74
CA GLU A 49 -9.97 -1.73 14.67
C GLU A 49 -10.22 -0.65 13.61
N LEU A 50 -9.31 0.31 13.52
CA LEU A 50 -9.37 1.39 12.53
C LEU A 50 -9.20 0.86 11.11
N LEU A 51 -8.18 0.03 10.89
CA LEU A 51 -7.81 -0.46 9.56
C LEU A 51 -8.52 -1.75 9.18
N LYS A 52 -9.32 -2.34 10.09
CA LYS A 52 -9.97 -3.65 9.93
C LYS A 52 -8.97 -4.76 9.55
N MET A 53 -7.77 -4.69 10.12
CA MET A 53 -6.68 -5.63 9.87
C MET A 53 -6.56 -6.64 11.01
N ARG A 54 -6.00 -7.81 10.71
CA ARG A 54 -5.74 -8.86 11.71
C ARG A 54 -4.30 -8.81 12.17
N VAL A 55 -4.05 -9.09 13.46
CA VAL A 55 -2.70 -9.28 13.99
C VAL A 55 -2.22 -10.69 13.63
N THR A 56 -1.09 -10.81 12.95
CA THR A 56 -0.52 -12.11 12.52
C THR A 56 0.73 -12.50 13.29
N VAL A 57 1.52 -11.52 13.72
CA VAL A 57 2.71 -11.70 14.56
C VAL A 57 2.64 -10.72 15.71
N ARG A 58 2.98 -11.16 16.91
CA ARG A 58 3.10 -10.31 18.09
C ARG A 58 4.34 -10.69 18.90
N THR A 59 5.05 -9.68 19.37
CA THR A 59 6.21 -9.77 20.25
C THR A 59 6.06 -8.76 21.39
N THR A 60 7.04 -8.71 22.29
CA THR A 60 7.09 -7.73 23.38
C THR A 60 7.32 -6.29 22.92
N THR A 61 7.85 -6.08 21.71
CA THR A 61 8.24 -4.75 21.22
C THR A 61 7.65 -4.40 19.86
N ALA A 62 6.95 -5.33 19.21
CA ALA A 62 6.32 -5.09 17.92
C ALA A 62 5.14 -6.04 17.64
N ALA A 63 4.27 -5.63 16.74
CA ALA A 63 3.23 -6.46 16.15
C ALA A 63 3.10 -6.18 14.65
N LEU A 64 2.70 -7.21 13.89
CA LEU A 64 2.38 -7.13 12.48
C LEU A 64 0.87 -7.24 12.28
N LEU A 65 0.29 -6.26 11.60
CA LEU A 65 -1.09 -6.25 11.17
C LEU A 65 -1.13 -6.46 9.65
N VAL A 66 -2.06 -7.29 9.17
CA VAL A 66 -2.19 -7.65 7.76
C VAL A 66 -3.64 -7.43 7.31
N GLY A 67 -3.83 -6.72 6.20
CA GLY A 67 -5.12 -6.51 5.53
C GLY A 67 -5.50 -7.66 4.60
N SER A 68 -6.65 -7.54 3.93
CA SER A 68 -7.12 -8.52 2.93
C SER A 68 -6.23 -8.59 1.69
N ASP A 69 -5.60 -7.47 1.35
CA ASP A 69 -4.84 -7.32 0.10
C ASP A 69 -3.32 -7.50 0.35
N ASP A 70 -2.98 -8.28 1.37
CA ASP A 70 -1.61 -8.49 1.87
C ASP A 70 -0.84 -7.21 2.24
N THR A 71 -1.54 -6.08 2.39
CA THR A 71 -0.97 -4.83 2.89
C THR A 71 -0.60 -4.96 4.35
N GLN A 72 0.57 -4.46 4.73
CA GLN A 72 1.15 -4.71 6.05
C GLN A 72 1.39 -3.43 6.83
N VAL A 73 1.17 -3.52 8.14
CA VAL A 73 1.51 -2.48 9.10
C VAL A 73 2.31 -3.09 10.24
N TYR A 74 3.57 -2.67 10.36
CA TYR A 74 4.43 -3.04 11.46
C TYR A 74 4.38 -1.96 12.55
N VAL A 75 3.75 -2.27 13.68
CA VAL A 75 3.69 -1.36 14.83
C VAL A 75 4.82 -1.72 15.77
N ARG A 76 5.71 -0.79 16.06
CA ARG A 76 6.89 -1.01 16.90
C ARG A 76 6.92 -0.03 18.06
N ARG A 77 7.14 -0.55 19.26
CA ARG A 77 7.39 0.30 20.43
C ARG A 77 8.69 1.08 20.23
N MET A 78 8.66 2.39 20.48
CA MET A 78 9.88 3.18 20.62
C MET A 78 10.72 2.60 21.75
N GLY A 79 11.96 2.23 21.43
CA GLY A 79 12.93 1.88 22.47
C GLY A 79 13.18 3.09 23.36
N ARG A 80 13.46 2.87 24.65
CA ARG A 80 14.10 3.92 25.46
C ARG A 80 15.43 4.24 24.79
N ALA A 81 15.66 5.51 24.44
CA ALA A 81 16.98 5.92 24.00
C ALA A 81 17.99 5.52 25.10
N PRO A 82 19.13 4.88 24.77
CA PRO A 82 20.15 4.61 25.76
C PRO A 82 20.56 5.94 26.39
N THR A 83 20.45 6.04 27.70
CA THR A 83 20.67 7.29 28.46
C THR A 83 22.15 7.73 28.48
N LEU A 84 23.02 7.03 27.74
CA LEU A 84 24.47 7.23 27.75
C LEU A 84 24.94 8.55 27.12
N TRP A 85 24.12 9.22 26.32
CA TRP A 85 24.48 10.54 25.76
C TRP A 85 23.92 11.73 26.57
N ALA A 86 22.89 11.49 27.40
CA ALA A 86 22.30 12.54 28.25
C ALA A 86 23.18 12.90 29.46
N ALA A 87 24.07 12.00 29.88
CA ALA A 87 25.01 12.23 30.99
C ALA A 87 26.20 13.14 30.62
N SER A 88 26.45 13.38 29.33
CA SER A 88 27.63 14.13 28.87
C SER A 88 27.31 15.51 28.28
N ALA A 89 26.03 15.90 28.21
CA ALA A 89 25.61 17.12 27.51
C ALA A 89 25.55 18.39 28.39
N PHE A 90 25.84 18.30 29.69
CA PHE A 90 25.88 19.47 30.59
C PHE A 90 27.21 19.50 31.36
N SER A 91 28.29 19.83 30.66
CA SER A 91 29.53 20.32 31.28
C SER A 91 30.24 21.25 30.30
N THR A 92 29.85 22.52 30.30
CA THR A 92 30.69 23.66 29.94
C THR A 92 30.12 24.89 30.65
#